data_AF-A0A931ZFP1-F1
#
_entry.id   AF-A0A931ZFP1-F1
#
_cell.length_a   1.000
_cell.length_b   1.000
_cell.length_c   1.000
_cell.angle_alpha   90.00
_cell.angle_beta   90.00
_cell.angle_gamma   90.00
#
_symmetry.space_group_name_H-M   'P 1'
#
loop_
_entity.id
_entity.type
_entity.pdbx_description
1 polymer ?
#
loop_
_entity_poly.entity_id
_entity_poly.type
_entity_poly.pdbx_seq_one_letter_code
_entity_poly.pdbx_strand_id
1 'polypeptide(L)'
;MPSSFLRSGTATVLFFGLFGIAFFWLVSRQGWYPAAVVGARPIWAADFRENVRGTRQYYESQGRASQDLKIQKQLATKEALREIERGVLQAMVEDSLIASGTKALGIQNVSQRLQERVGAASQSADSSQDLERGVFLLYGWHFKDFEKRVLLPQARRELVQEEFKKRGENFDAWLLTLKRRAQVSVLAAGLDWQEGNVVAKKQ
;
A
#
# COMPACT_ATOMS: atom_id res chain seq x y z
N MET A 1 -65.73 -5.36 -4.41
CA MET A 1 -64.92 -4.14 -4.62
C MET A 1 -64.02 -3.91 -3.40
N PRO A 2 -62.83 -3.33 -3.57
CA PRO A 2 -61.56 -3.91 -3.11
C PRO A 2 -60.81 -3.07 -2.05
N SER A 3 -59.93 -3.69 -1.24
CA SER A 3 -58.65 -3.08 -0.83
C SER A 3 -57.86 -4.00 0.12
N SER A 4 -57.18 -5.01 -0.42
CA SER A 4 -56.12 -5.72 0.32
C SER A 4 -54.96 -6.03 -0.61
N PHE A 5 -54.36 -4.98 -1.19
CA PHE A 5 -53.26 -5.13 -2.16
C PHE A 5 -52.07 -4.18 -1.93
N LEU A 6 -51.99 -3.53 -0.77
CA LEU A 6 -50.91 -2.60 -0.44
C LEU A 6 -50.39 -2.86 0.96
N ARG A 7 -49.54 -3.89 1.14
CA ARG A 7 -48.71 -4.00 2.36
C ARG A 7 -47.43 -4.83 2.24
N SER A 8 -47.21 -5.57 1.15
CA SER A 8 -46.00 -6.38 0.97
C SER A 8 -44.81 -5.63 0.34
N GLY A 9 -45.06 -4.63 -0.52
CA GLY A 9 -43.99 -3.92 -1.23
C GLY A 9 -43.12 -3.00 -0.36
N THR A 10 -43.71 -2.36 0.65
CA THR A 10 -42.98 -1.42 1.52
C THR A 10 -42.03 -2.14 2.49
N ALA A 11 -42.42 -3.31 3.00
CA ALA A 11 -41.56 -4.13 3.84
C ALA A 11 -40.33 -4.66 3.07
N THR A 12 -40.51 -5.05 1.80
CA THR A 12 -39.42 -5.51 0.94
C THR A 12 -38.45 -4.38 0.61
N VAL A 13 -38.94 -3.18 0.25
CA VAL A 13 -38.08 -2.01 -0.02
C VAL A 13 -37.31 -1.56 1.21
N LEU A 14 -37.94 -1.58 2.40
CA LEU A 14 -37.27 -1.26 3.66
C LEU A 14 -36.22 -2.32 4.04
N PHE A 15 -36.49 -3.61 3.80
CA PHE A 15 -35.54 -4.69 4.06
C PHE A 15 -34.33 -4.62 3.12
N PHE A 16 -34.51 -4.42 1.81
CA PHE A 16 -33.40 -4.23 0.88
C PHE A 16 -32.65 -2.91 1.12
N GLY A 17 -33.32 -1.85 1.55
CA GLY A 17 -32.69 -0.59 1.95
C GLY A 17 -31.80 -0.76 3.19
N LEU A 18 -32.32 -1.37 4.26
CA LEU A 18 -31.57 -1.66 5.49
C LEU A 18 -30.45 -2.68 5.25
N PHE A 19 -30.70 -3.71 4.43
CA PHE A 19 -29.69 -4.70 4.06
C PHE A 19 -28.59 -4.08 3.21
N GLY A 20 -28.94 -3.18 2.28
CA GLY A 20 -27.97 -2.41 1.49
C GLY A 20 -27.10 -1.50 2.35
N ILE A 21 -27.68 -0.81 3.33
CA ILE A 21 -26.94 0.04 4.29
C ILE A 21 -26.04 -0.81 5.19
N ALA A 22 -26.54 -1.92 5.75
CA ALA A 22 -25.76 -2.81 6.60
C ALA A 22 -24.63 -3.50 5.83
N PHE A 23 -24.89 -3.93 4.59
CA PHE A 23 -23.88 -4.50 3.69
C PHE A 23 -22.82 -3.47 3.31
N PHE A 24 -23.22 -2.25 2.93
CA PHE A 24 -22.30 -1.15 2.66
C PHE A 24 -21.43 -0.82 3.87
N TRP A 25 -22.01 -0.84 5.07
CA TRP A 25 -21.29 -0.59 6.32
C TRP A 25 -20.29 -1.71 6.67
N LEU A 26 -20.67 -2.97 6.44
CA LEU A 26 -19.80 -4.14 6.61
C LEU A 26 -18.61 -4.11 5.64
N VAL A 27 -18.88 -3.85 4.36
CA VAL A 27 -17.87 -3.78 3.28
C VAL A 27 -16.92 -2.61 3.49
N SER A 28 -17.44 -1.46 3.95
CA SER A 28 -16.65 -0.27 4.28
C SER A 28 -15.70 -0.52 5.46
N ARG A 29 -16.13 -1.28 6.49
CA ARG A 29 -15.26 -1.66 7.61
C ARG A 29 -14.13 -2.59 7.23
N GLN A 30 -14.36 -3.53 6.32
CA GLN A 30 -13.32 -4.45 5.84
C GLN A 30 -12.30 -3.81 4.89
N GLY A 31 -12.54 -2.59 4.41
CA GLY A 31 -11.61 -1.88 3.53
C GLY A 31 -11.61 -2.37 2.09
N TRP A 32 -12.72 -2.97 1.63
CA TRP A 32 -12.94 -3.39 0.25
C TRP A 32 -13.30 -2.21 -0.66
N TYR A 33 -12.58 -1.11 -0.51
CA TYR A 33 -12.63 0.04 -1.39
C TYR A 33 -11.19 0.47 -1.69
N PRO A 34 -10.91 1.02 -2.88
CA PRO A 34 -9.58 1.48 -3.23
C PRO A 34 -9.21 2.75 -2.45
N ALA A 35 -7.98 2.80 -1.92
CA ALA A 35 -7.33 4.02 -1.44
C ALA A 35 -6.71 4.81 -2.60
N ALA A 36 -6.28 4.12 -3.66
CA ALA A 36 -5.92 4.72 -4.92
C ALA A 36 -6.14 3.73 -6.07
N VAL A 37 -6.18 4.24 -7.29
CA VAL A 37 -6.22 3.43 -8.51
C VAL A 37 -5.09 3.90 -9.42
N VAL A 38 -4.24 2.97 -9.86
CA VAL A 38 -3.11 3.23 -10.76
C VAL A 38 -3.38 2.52 -12.09
N GLY A 39 -3.84 3.25 -13.09
CA GLY A 39 -4.40 2.68 -14.32
C GLY A 39 -5.62 1.80 -14.01
N ALA A 40 -5.50 0.49 -14.26
CA ALA A 40 -6.55 -0.50 -13.93
C ALA A 40 -6.28 -1.26 -12.61
N ARG A 41 -5.24 -0.89 -11.84
CA ARG A 41 -4.82 -1.63 -10.64
C ARG A 41 -5.22 -0.88 -9.37
N PRO A 42 -6.18 -1.40 -8.59
CA PRO A 42 -6.54 -0.79 -7.32
C PRO A 42 -5.45 -1.03 -6.27
N ILE A 43 -5.15 0.00 -5.49
CA ILE A 43 -4.48 -0.08 -4.19
C ILE A 43 -5.58 -0.10 -3.14
N TRP A 44 -5.80 -1.26 -2.51
CA TRP A 44 -6.89 -1.44 -1.55
C TRP A 44 -6.64 -0.68 -0.25
N ALA A 45 -7.71 -0.12 0.32
CA ALA A 45 -7.63 0.63 1.57
C ALA A 45 -7.20 -0.24 2.75
N ALA A 46 -7.55 -1.53 2.76
CA ALA A 46 -7.04 -2.50 3.73
C ALA A 46 -5.51 -2.59 3.68
N ASP A 47 -4.92 -2.79 2.49
CA ASP A 47 -3.47 -2.87 2.34
C ASP A 47 -2.79 -1.53 2.65
N PHE A 48 -3.39 -0.41 2.24
CA PHE A 48 -2.87 0.92 2.56
C PHE A 48 -2.79 1.16 4.07
N ARG A 49 -3.89 0.94 4.80
CA ARG A 49 -3.93 1.10 6.26
C ARG A 49 -2.98 0.16 6.98
N GLU A 50 -2.84 -1.07 6.47
CA GLU A 50 -1.91 -2.04 7.03
C GLU A 50 -0.46 -1.57 6.89
N ASN A 51 -0.07 -1.09 5.71
CA ASN A 51 1.25 -0.50 5.49
C ASN A 51 1.49 0.74 6.37
N VAL A 52 0.50 1.63 6.49
CA VAL A 52 0.58 2.79 7.41
C VAL A 52 0.81 2.34 8.85
N ARG A 53 0.09 1.32 9.32
CA ARG A 53 0.25 0.77 10.66
C ARG A 53 1.66 0.22 10.88
N GLY A 54 2.17 -0.60 9.97
CA GLY A 54 3.50 -1.19 10.10
C GLY A 54 4.62 -0.16 10.02
N THR A 55 4.52 0.82 9.10
CA THR A 55 5.48 1.93 9.02
C THR A 55 5.45 2.79 10.28
N ARG A 56 4.27 3.08 10.82
CA ARG A 56 4.14 3.80 12.09
C ARG A 56 4.80 3.02 13.23
N GLN A 57 4.53 1.72 13.35
CA GLN A 57 5.14 0.88 14.38
C GLN A 57 6.67 0.86 14.25
N TYR A 58 7.19 0.81 13.02
CA TYR A 58 8.63 0.87 12.78
C TYR A 58 9.23 2.16 13.34
N TYR A 59 8.66 3.32 13.01
CA TYR A 59 9.13 4.60 13.57
C TYR A 59 8.99 4.67 15.10
N GLU A 60 7.89 4.18 15.66
CA GLU A 60 7.70 4.12 17.11
C GLU A 60 8.74 3.20 17.79
N SER A 61 9.08 2.06 17.17
CA SER A 61 10.07 1.12 17.69
C SER A 61 11.49 1.74 17.72
N GLN A 62 11.85 2.52 16.70
CA GLN A 62 13.10 3.27 16.67
C GLN A 62 13.14 4.40 17.69
N GLY A 63 12.02 5.14 17.84
CA GLY A 63 11.89 6.17 18.88
C GLY A 63 12.06 5.60 20.29
N ARG A 64 11.51 4.41 20.57
CA ARG A 64 11.71 3.70 21.85
C ARG A 64 13.16 3.28 22.06
N ALA A 65 13.83 2.78 21.03
CA ALA A 65 15.24 2.41 21.11
C ALA A 65 16.16 3.62 21.41
N SER A 66 15.79 4.81 20.94
CA SER A 66 16.56 6.05 21.14
C SER A 66 16.34 6.77 22.48
N GLN A 67 15.36 6.36 23.30
CA GLN A 67 14.89 7.07 24.51
C GLN A 67 14.52 8.57 24.32
N ASP A 68 14.42 9.05 23.09
CA ASP A 68 14.11 10.46 22.82
C ASP A 68 12.59 10.73 22.89
N LEU A 69 12.17 11.35 23.98
CA LEU A 69 10.79 11.78 24.22
C LEU A 69 10.29 12.80 23.19
N LYS A 70 11.17 13.54 22.51
CA LYS A 70 10.79 14.49 21.46
C LYS A 70 10.35 13.78 20.19
N ILE A 71 11.08 12.74 19.78
CA ILE A 71 10.72 11.89 18.63
C ILE A 71 9.36 11.23 18.87
N GLN A 72 9.12 10.71 20.09
CA GLN A 72 7.85 10.10 20.45
C GLN A 72 6.68 11.09 20.39
N LYS A 73 6.86 12.31 20.91
CA LYS A 73 5.83 13.37 20.83
C LYS A 73 5.59 13.84 19.39
N GLN A 74 6.63 13.92 18.57
CA GLN A 74 6.53 14.34 17.17
C GLN A 74 5.76 13.32 16.32
N LEU A 75 5.99 12.02 16.53
CA LEU A 75 5.27 10.93 15.84
C LEU A 75 3.78 10.83 16.22
N ALA A 76 3.37 11.41 17.35
CA ALA A 76 1.98 11.43 17.80
C ALA A 76 1.13 12.55 17.17
N THR A 77 1.75 13.42 16.36
CA THR A 77 1.05 14.55 15.72
C THR A 77 0.24 14.09 14.50
N LYS A 78 -0.82 14.83 14.17
CA LYS A 78 -1.63 14.54 12.97
C LYS A 78 -0.82 14.75 11.70
N GLU A 79 0.12 15.70 11.72
CA GLU A 79 1.03 16.04 10.65
C GLU A 79 2.01 14.90 10.37
N ALA A 80 2.61 14.31 11.42
CA ALA A 80 3.49 13.15 11.26
C ALA A 80 2.74 11.93 10.72
N LEU A 81 1.52 11.67 11.22
CA LEU A 81 0.68 10.59 10.68
C LEU A 81 0.35 10.83 9.20
N ARG A 82 0.04 12.07 8.83
CA ARG A 82 -0.25 12.45 7.44
C ARG A 82 0.96 12.23 6.53
N GLU A 83 2.15 12.54 7.02
CA GLU A 83 3.39 12.34 6.28
C GLU A 83 3.70 10.85 6.07
N ILE A 84 3.45 10.01 7.09
CA ILE A 84 3.53 8.54 6.96
C ILE A 84 2.52 8.05 5.92
N GLU A 85 1.27 8.48 6.00
CA GLU A 85 0.23 8.11 5.03
C GLU A 85 0.63 8.49 3.59
N ARG A 86 1.15 9.71 3.41
CA ARG A 86 1.62 10.22 2.12
C ARG A 86 2.77 9.36 1.58
N GLY A 87 3.79 9.09 2.40
CA GLY A 87 4.95 8.29 2.01
C GLY A 87 4.60 6.85 1.69
N VAL A 88 3.73 6.23 2.48
CA VAL A 88 3.25 4.86 2.23
C VAL A 88 2.46 4.79 0.92
N LEU A 89 1.51 5.70 0.70
CA LEU A 89 0.74 5.69 -0.54
C LEU A 89 1.64 5.95 -1.76
N GLN A 90 2.61 6.86 -1.64
CA GLN A 90 3.61 7.11 -2.68
C GLN A 90 4.36 5.83 -3.04
N ALA A 91 4.88 5.11 -2.03
CA ALA A 91 5.64 3.87 -2.24
C ALA A 91 4.78 2.79 -2.91
N MET A 92 3.52 2.63 -2.49
CA MET A 92 2.59 1.67 -3.10
C MET A 92 2.25 2.03 -4.55
N VAL A 93 2.08 3.32 -4.87
CA VAL A 93 1.87 3.79 -6.24
C VAL A 93 3.10 3.53 -7.11
N GLU A 94 4.29 3.90 -6.63
CA GLU A 94 5.55 3.66 -7.35
C GLU A 94 5.77 2.17 -7.60
N ASP A 95 5.53 1.32 -6.61
CA ASP A 95 5.64 -0.14 -6.78
C ASP A 95 4.69 -0.69 -7.85
N SER A 96 3.44 -0.19 -7.88
CA SER A 96 2.45 -0.55 -8.90
C SER A 96 2.87 -0.09 -10.31
N LEU A 97 3.44 1.12 -10.41
CA LEU A 97 3.98 1.65 -11.67
C LEU A 97 5.16 0.85 -12.16
N ILE A 98 6.12 0.55 -11.28
CA ILE A 98 7.29 -0.27 -11.59
C ILE A 98 6.81 -1.65 -12.04
N ALA A 99 5.91 -2.32 -11.33
CA ALA A 99 5.37 -3.62 -11.72
C ALA A 99 4.73 -3.64 -13.11
N SER A 100 4.03 -2.56 -13.46
CA SER A 100 3.40 -2.43 -14.77
C SER A 100 4.47 -2.14 -15.84
N GLY A 101 5.44 -1.29 -15.53
CA GLY A 101 6.57 -0.96 -16.40
C GLY A 101 7.51 -2.14 -16.66
N THR A 102 7.77 -3.00 -15.66
CA THR A 102 8.61 -4.20 -15.80
C THR A 102 8.11 -5.12 -16.91
N LYS A 103 6.78 -5.28 -17.05
CA LYS A 103 6.19 -6.07 -18.13
C LYS A 103 6.49 -5.48 -19.52
N ALA A 104 6.50 -4.16 -19.64
CA ALA A 104 6.79 -3.47 -20.90
C ALA A 104 8.28 -3.51 -21.28
N LEU A 105 9.19 -3.67 -20.31
CA LEU A 105 10.64 -3.70 -20.54
C LEU A 105 11.17 -5.02 -21.13
N GLY A 106 10.31 -6.03 -21.28
CA GLY A 106 10.69 -7.34 -21.83
C GLY A 106 11.69 -8.11 -20.98
N ILE A 107 11.76 -7.82 -19.67
CA ILE A 107 12.68 -8.52 -18.76
C ILE A 107 12.24 -9.98 -18.66
N GLN A 108 13.15 -10.90 -18.97
CA GLN A 108 12.87 -12.34 -18.92
C GLN A 108 12.94 -12.86 -17.48
N ASN A 109 12.13 -13.89 -17.19
CA ASN A 109 12.13 -14.63 -15.92
C ASN A 109 11.96 -13.74 -14.66
N VAL A 110 11.20 -12.65 -14.77
CA VAL A 110 10.99 -11.68 -13.68
C VAL A 110 10.54 -12.39 -12.39
N SER A 111 9.51 -13.24 -12.46
CA SER A 111 8.97 -13.91 -11.28
C SER A 111 10.02 -14.77 -10.56
N GLN A 112 10.81 -15.55 -11.31
CA GLN A 112 11.88 -16.39 -10.76
C GLN A 112 12.96 -15.52 -10.11
N ARG A 113 13.44 -14.48 -10.81
CA ARG A 113 14.49 -13.58 -10.29
C ARG A 113 14.06 -12.84 -9.03
N LEU A 114 12.77 -12.49 -8.91
CA LEU A 114 12.22 -11.89 -7.69
C LEU A 114 12.19 -12.90 -6.54
N GLN A 115 11.75 -14.14 -6.80
CA GLN A 115 11.75 -15.21 -5.78
C GLN A 115 13.16 -15.53 -5.29
N GLU A 116 14.15 -15.60 -6.19
CA GLU A 116 15.55 -15.84 -5.83
C GLU A 116 16.10 -14.74 -4.92
N ARG A 117 15.81 -13.46 -5.22
CA ARG A 117 16.25 -12.33 -4.38
C ARG A 117 15.62 -12.33 -2.99
N VAL A 118 14.31 -12.52 -2.95
CA VAL A 118 13.56 -12.56 -1.70
C VAL A 118 13.98 -13.77 -0.86
N GLY A 119 14.17 -14.93 -1.51
CA GLY A 119 14.68 -16.14 -0.87
C GLY A 119 16.09 -15.96 -0.30
N ALA A 120 17.00 -15.34 -1.06
CA ALA A 120 18.35 -15.05 -0.59
C ALA A 120 18.35 -14.14 0.65
N ALA A 121 17.54 -13.07 0.64
CA ALA A 121 17.39 -12.18 1.81
C ALA A 121 16.83 -12.90 3.05
N SER A 122 16.00 -13.93 2.84
CA SER A 122 15.42 -14.75 3.92
C SER A 122 16.43 -15.76 4.48
N GLN A 123 17.32 -16.29 3.63
CA GLN A 123 18.33 -17.28 4.01
C GLN A 123 19.56 -16.67 4.69
N SER A 124 19.88 -15.40 4.39
CA SER A 124 21.00 -14.69 5.02
C SER A 124 20.76 -14.26 6.47
N ALA A 125 19.55 -14.47 7.01
CA ALA A 125 19.29 -14.24 8.42
C ALA A 125 19.60 -15.50 9.22
N ASP A 126 20.66 -15.46 10.04
CA ASP A 126 21.25 -16.60 10.76
C ASP A 126 20.29 -17.37 11.69
N SER A 127 19.06 -16.91 11.91
CA SER A 127 17.96 -17.75 12.36
C SER A 127 16.62 -17.23 11.84
N SER A 128 15.82 -18.10 11.20
CA SER A 128 14.49 -17.75 10.69
C SER A 128 13.53 -17.30 11.81
N GLN A 129 13.77 -17.77 13.04
CA GLN A 129 12.98 -17.39 14.22
C GLN A 129 13.31 -15.97 14.71
N ASP A 130 14.58 -15.57 14.73
CA ASP A 130 14.95 -14.21 15.14
C ASP A 130 14.51 -13.19 14.10
N LEU A 131 14.53 -13.56 12.81
CA LEU A 131 13.99 -12.72 11.75
C LEU A 131 12.48 -12.51 11.88
N GLU A 132 11.70 -13.59 12.06
CA GLU A 132 10.24 -13.50 12.30
C GLU A 132 9.96 -12.61 13.51
N ARG A 133 10.70 -12.81 14.61
CA ARG A 133 10.53 -12.01 15.83
C ARG A 133 10.89 -10.54 15.62
N GLY A 134 12.01 -10.26 14.94
CA GLY A 134 12.44 -8.90 14.64
C GLY A 134 11.44 -8.17 13.77
N VAL A 135 10.93 -8.81 12.72
CA VAL A 135 9.88 -8.26 11.87
C VAL A 135 8.61 -7.97 12.66
N PHE A 136 8.19 -8.90 13.51
CA PHE A 136 7.01 -8.70 14.36
C PHE A 136 7.18 -7.53 15.33
N LEU A 137 8.34 -7.42 15.98
CA LEU A 137 8.63 -6.32 16.91
C LEU A 137 8.66 -4.96 16.21
N LEU A 138 9.30 -4.89 15.05
CA LEU A 138 9.49 -3.63 14.30
C LEU A 138 8.23 -3.19 13.56
N TYR A 139 7.53 -4.11 12.90
CA TYR A 139 6.43 -3.76 11.99
C TYR A 139 5.06 -4.29 12.43
N GLY A 140 5.01 -5.20 13.41
CA GLY A 140 3.77 -5.87 13.81
C GLY A 140 3.27 -6.89 12.79
N TRP A 141 4.16 -7.33 11.91
CA TRP A 141 3.86 -8.24 10.81
C TRP A 141 4.49 -9.61 11.03
N HIS A 142 3.87 -10.62 10.42
CA HIS A 142 4.56 -11.88 10.17
C HIS A 142 5.57 -11.71 9.04
N PHE A 143 6.58 -12.57 8.97
CA PHE A 143 7.61 -12.48 7.93
C PHE A 143 7.01 -12.49 6.52
N LYS A 144 5.97 -13.29 6.28
CA LYS A 144 5.26 -13.35 4.99
C LYS A 144 4.65 -12.01 4.57
N ASP A 145 4.12 -11.23 5.53
CA ASP A 145 3.57 -9.91 5.25
C ASP A 145 4.68 -8.91 4.95
N PHE A 146 5.79 -8.97 5.69
CA PHE A 146 6.99 -8.17 5.42
C PHE A 146 7.60 -8.50 4.04
N GLU A 147 7.64 -9.77 3.68
CA GLU A 147 8.07 -10.23 2.37
C GLU A 147 7.23 -9.57 1.26
N LYS A 148 5.90 -9.64 1.38
CA LYS A 148 4.95 -9.07 0.42
C LYS A 148 5.04 -7.54 0.35
N ARG A 149 5.21 -6.86 1.49
CA ARG A 149 5.06 -5.41 1.63
C ARG A 149 6.36 -4.63 1.47
N VAL A 150 7.50 -5.27 1.74
CA VAL A 150 8.82 -4.63 1.75
C VAL A 150 9.78 -5.32 0.79
N LEU A 151 10.06 -6.61 1.01
CA LEU A 151 11.10 -7.32 0.24
C LEU A 151 10.75 -7.44 -1.24
N LEU A 152 9.51 -7.80 -1.58
CA LEU A 152 9.09 -7.97 -2.97
C LEU A 152 9.07 -6.64 -3.75
N PRO A 153 8.49 -5.53 -3.24
CA PRO A 153 8.62 -4.22 -3.87
C PRO A 153 10.07 -3.77 -4.06
N GLN A 154 10.90 -3.94 -3.03
CA GLN A 154 12.31 -3.58 -3.07
C GLN A 154 13.07 -4.39 -4.12
N ALA A 155 12.94 -5.72 -4.11
CA ALA A 155 13.57 -6.61 -5.08
C ALA A 155 13.17 -6.28 -6.51
N ARG A 156 11.91 -5.84 -6.73
CA ARG A 156 11.43 -5.39 -8.05
C ARG A 156 12.09 -4.09 -8.49
N ARG A 157 12.19 -3.11 -7.59
CA ARG A 157 12.87 -1.86 -7.88
C ARG A 157 14.33 -2.11 -8.26
N GLU A 158 15.04 -2.89 -7.45
CA GLU A 158 16.44 -3.26 -7.69
C GLU A 158 16.62 -4.02 -9.00
N LEU A 159 15.75 -5.00 -9.27
CA LEU A 159 15.77 -5.75 -10.52
C LEU A 159 15.68 -4.81 -11.74
N VAL A 160 14.75 -3.87 -11.72
CA VAL A 160 14.59 -2.92 -12.84
C VAL A 160 15.79 -1.97 -12.90
N GLN A 161 16.27 -1.45 -11.77
CA GLN A 161 17.45 -0.59 -11.72
C GLN A 161 18.69 -1.27 -12.32
N GLU A 162 18.91 -2.54 -12.02
CA GLU A 162 20.01 -3.31 -12.62
C GLU A 162 19.88 -3.46 -14.13
N GLU A 163 18.67 -3.71 -14.63
CA GLU A 163 18.45 -3.82 -16.07
C GLU A 163 18.71 -2.48 -16.79
N PHE A 164 18.32 -1.35 -16.19
CA PHE A 164 18.66 -0.03 -16.70
C PHE A 164 20.18 0.21 -16.67
N LYS A 165 20.84 -0.15 -15.57
CA LYS A 165 22.30 -0.03 -15.45
C LYS A 165 23.03 -0.83 -16.53
N LYS A 166 22.60 -2.06 -16.83
CA LYS A 166 23.18 -2.89 -17.91
C LYS A 166 23.02 -2.27 -19.29
N ARG A 167 21.93 -1.55 -19.53
CA ARG A 167 21.64 -0.88 -20.82
C ARG A 167 22.27 0.51 -20.94
N GLY A 168 22.89 1.03 -19.86
CA GLY A 168 23.38 2.40 -19.82
C GLY A 168 22.26 3.46 -19.80
N GLU A 169 21.05 3.06 -19.38
CA GLU A 169 19.87 3.92 -19.33
C GLU A 169 19.66 4.49 -17.93
N ASN A 170 18.93 5.61 -17.81
CA ASN A 170 18.64 6.26 -16.52
C ASN A 170 17.30 5.79 -15.95
N PHE A 171 17.36 4.98 -14.89
CA PHE A 171 16.18 4.47 -14.17
C PHE A 171 15.31 5.60 -13.59
N ASP A 172 15.90 6.62 -12.99
CA ASP A 172 15.14 7.69 -12.32
C ASP A 172 14.38 8.54 -13.34
N ALA A 173 14.99 8.82 -14.50
CA ALA A 173 14.33 9.51 -15.60
C ALA A 173 13.16 8.68 -16.16
N TRP A 174 13.32 7.36 -16.28
CA TRP A 174 12.25 6.45 -16.66
C TRP A 174 11.12 6.42 -15.63
N LEU A 175 11.44 6.29 -14.34
CA LEU A 175 10.44 6.27 -13.27
C LEU A 175 9.69 7.60 -13.20
N LEU A 176 10.37 8.74 -13.34
CA LEU A 176 9.73 10.05 -13.40
C LEU A 176 8.75 10.15 -14.59
N THR A 177 9.14 9.61 -15.75
CA THR A 177 8.29 9.55 -16.93
C THR A 177 7.05 8.70 -16.68
N LEU A 178 7.20 7.54 -16.04
CA LEU A 178 6.06 6.72 -15.62
C LEU A 178 5.15 7.47 -14.67
N LYS A 179 5.70 8.09 -13.62
CA LYS A 179 4.94 8.86 -12.61
C LYS A 179 4.12 9.98 -13.27
N ARG A 180 4.69 10.71 -14.23
CA ARG A 180 4.00 11.82 -14.92
C ARG A 180 2.93 11.35 -15.90
N ARG A 181 3.12 10.21 -16.57
CA ARG A 181 2.17 9.68 -17.55
C ARG A 181 1.08 8.81 -16.93
N ALA A 182 1.28 8.36 -15.69
CA ALA A 182 0.35 7.49 -15.01
C ALA A 182 -0.99 8.18 -14.73
N GLN A 183 -2.07 7.48 -15.09
CA GLN A 183 -3.41 7.82 -14.60
C GLN A 183 -3.55 7.30 -13.17
N VAL A 184 -3.35 8.18 -12.19
CA VAL A 184 -3.50 7.85 -10.78
C VAL A 184 -4.67 8.64 -10.20
N SER A 185 -5.62 7.93 -9.61
CA SER A 185 -6.73 8.53 -8.86
C SER A 185 -6.57 8.19 -7.38
N VAL A 186 -6.34 9.20 -6.55
CA VAL A 186 -6.23 9.02 -5.09
C VAL A 186 -7.60 9.24 -4.46
N LEU A 187 -8.03 8.24 -3.70
CA LEU A 187 -9.33 8.21 -3.00
C LEU A 187 -9.15 8.28 -1.48
N ALA A 188 -7.92 8.09 -0.99
CA ALA A 188 -7.56 8.28 0.40
C ALA A 188 -7.83 9.73 0.83
N ALA A 189 -8.57 9.90 1.92
CA ALA A 189 -8.99 11.22 2.41
C ALA A 189 -7.77 12.08 2.81
N GLY A 190 -7.75 13.32 2.32
CA GLY A 190 -6.67 14.28 2.63
C GLY A 190 -5.40 14.12 1.80
N LEU A 191 -5.38 13.19 0.84
CA LEU A 191 -4.28 12.99 -0.10
C LEU A 191 -4.74 13.22 -1.54
N ASP A 192 -3.80 13.57 -2.40
CA ASP A 192 -4.03 13.78 -3.84
C ASP A 192 -2.79 13.35 -4.65
N TRP A 193 -2.95 13.18 -5.96
CA TRP A 193 -1.85 12.91 -6.89
C TRP A 193 -1.57 14.13 -7.77
N GLN A 194 -0.37 14.70 -7.61
CA GLN A 194 0.04 15.90 -8.35
C GLN A 194 1.47 15.75 -8.86
N GLU A 195 1.66 15.99 -10.16
CA GLU A 195 2.97 15.98 -10.82
C GLU A 195 3.81 14.72 -10.59
N GLY A 196 3.16 13.58 -10.44
CA GLY A 196 3.83 12.31 -10.17
C GLY A 196 4.07 12.01 -8.69
N ASN A 197 3.53 12.80 -7.76
CA ASN A 197 3.72 12.58 -6.33
C ASN A 197 2.39 12.63 -5.57
N VAL A 198 2.31 11.85 -4.49
CA VAL A 198 1.26 11.95 -3.50
C VAL A 198 1.53 13.17 -2.62
N VAL A 199 0.58 14.09 -2.58
CA VAL A 199 0.62 15.34 -1.81
C VAL A 199 -0.55 15.41 -0.83
N ALA A 200 -0.39 16.16 0.25
CA ALA A 200 -1.52 16.46 1.14
C ALA A 200 -2.45 17.47 0.46
N LYS A 201 -3.77 17.27 0.54
CA LYS A 201 -4.74 18.27 0.09
C LYS A 201 -4.65 19.48 1.01
N LYS A 202 -4.45 20.67 0.42
CA LYS A 202 -4.66 21.92 1.15
C LYS A 202 -6.13 21.96 1.58
N GLN A 203 -6.35 22.02 2.89
CA GLN A 203 -7.69 22.27 3.46
C GLN A 203 -8.05 23.74 3.31
#